data_AF-A0A6P3C9L2-F1
#
_entry.id   AF-A0A6P3C9L2-F1
#
_cell.length_a   1.000
_cell.length_b   1.000
_cell.length_c   1.000
_cell.angle_alpha   90.00
_cell.angle_beta   90.00
_cell.angle_gamma   90.00
#
_symmetry.space_group_name_H-M   'P 1'
#
loop_
_entity.id
_entity.type
_entity.pdbx_description
1 polymer ?
#
loop_
_entity_poly.entity_id
_entity_poly.type
_entity_poly.pdbx_seq_one_letter_code
_entity_poly.pdbx_strand_id
1 'polypeptide(L)'
;MFKYFPANYVWDLSVDLAVEMGVRLGEIEEMCTPQQETAMQRDAAETNAFRGTWARMADKPCALAEEDEASGRLISSGDKYGRAATYYLTAEWLQAHGAEGRLELYRCFLDVFSRGIRLAGENCERVEIPDGDRQICGLYVRAGGVNGPAPILVQINGMESTKEMKYRVGPPAWLAKRGVASVLIDQPGTGEASRLHGMHAVSNSELWRSAWSARAVSWCRTTGSTRAGSGAPTTWTTSCVSPRTSTSMGSSTASRCRSWSPTAPGIRRSRCAGPSALTSNWSTAPSAN
;
A
#
# COMPACT_ATOMS: atom_id res chain seq x y z
N MET A 1 -14.56 9.99 6.46
CA MET A 1 -13.86 10.52 5.27
C MET A 1 -13.71 12.00 5.49
N PHE A 2 -12.49 12.50 5.41
CA PHE A 2 -12.27 13.94 5.42
C PHE A 2 -12.76 14.49 4.08
N LYS A 3 -13.36 15.67 4.08
CA LYS A 3 -14.01 16.24 2.89
C LYS A 3 -13.39 17.59 2.57
N TYR A 4 -12.44 17.58 1.65
CA TYR A 4 -11.79 18.78 1.13
C TYR A 4 -12.58 19.39 -0.04
N PHE A 5 -13.18 18.53 -0.86
CA PHE A 5 -14.09 18.82 -1.97
C PHE A 5 -15.47 18.20 -1.70
N PRO A 6 -16.33 18.82 -0.86
CA PRO A 6 -17.58 18.20 -0.41
C PRO A 6 -18.53 17.74 -1.51
N ALA A 7 -18.43 18.31 -2.72
CA ALA A 7 -19.22 17.97 -3.90
C ALA A 7 -18.59 16.87 -4.78
N ASN A 8 -17.33 16.47 -4.53
CA ASN A 8 -16.57 15.56 -5.39
C ASN A 8 -15.86 14.47 -4.57
N TYR A 9 -16.57 13.35 -4.38
CA TYR A 9 -16.09 12.17 -3.65
C TYR A 9 -14.74 11.63 -4.17
N VAL A 10 -14.55 11.64 -5.50
CA VAL A 10 -13.36 11.04 -6.12
C VAL A 10 -12.13 11.90 -5.83
N TRP A 11 -12.28 13.22 -5.81
CA TRP A 11 -11.21 14.13 -5.44
C TRP A 11 -10.95 14.11 -3.94
N ASP A 12 -11.99 14.01 -3.10
CA ASP A 12 -11.84 13.77 -1.66
C ASP A 12 -11.02 12.52 -1.39
N LEU A 13 -11.36 11.39 -2.05
CA LEU A 13 -10.63 10.14 -1.90
C LEU A 13 -9.17 10.28 -2.35
N SER A 14 -8.90 11.06 -3.40
CA SER A 14 -7.54 11.34 -3.87
C SER A 14 -6.73 12.12 -2.84
N VAL A 15 -7.32 13.13 -2.22
CA VAL A 15 -6.70 13.94 -1.17
C VAL A 15 -6.45 13.08 0.08
N ASP A 16 -7.45 12.34 0.54
CA ASP A 16 -7.35 11.47 1.72
C ASP A 16 -6.22 10.43 1.53
N LEU A 17 -6.18 9.75 0.37
CA LEU A 17 -5.12 8.78 0.06
C LEU A 17 -3.73 9.45 -0.02
N ALA A 18 -3.64 10.64 -0.61
CA ALA A 18 -2.39 11.38 -0.66
C ALA A 18 -1.88 11.74 0.74
N VAL A 19 -2.77 12.19 1.63
CA VAL A 19 -2.47 12.50 3.04
C VAL A 19 -1.95 11.26 3.76
N GLU A 20 -2.61 10.11 3.61
CA GLU A 20 -2.16 8.84 4.19
C GLU A 20 -0.79 8.38 3.64
N MET A 21 -0.42 8.76 2.42
CA MET A 21 0.88 8.49 1.81
C MET A 21 1.96 9.53 2.17
N GLY A 22 1.64 10.53 3.01
CA GLY A 22 2.62 11.45 3.58
C GLY A 22 2.90 12.71 2.77
N VAL A 23 1.93 13.21 1.98
CA VAL A 23 2.01 14.56 1.39
C VAL A 23 1.94 15.67 2.46
N ARG A 24 2.17 16.93 2.08
CA ARG A 24 2.09 18.07 3.02
C ARG A 24 0.80 18.84 2.84
N LEU A 25 0.12 19.13 3.95
CA LEU A 25 -1.15 19.87 3.94
C LEU A 25 -1.03 21.27 3.33
N GLY A 26 0.10 21.96 3.52
CA GLY A 26 0.34 23.26 2.87
C GLY A 26 0.42 23.17 1.34
N GLU A 27 0.97 22.08 0.80
CA GLU A 27 1.01 21.85 -0.66
C GLU A 27 -0.35 21.40 -1.19
N ILE A 28 -1.12 20.67 -0.38
CA ILE A 28 -2.52 20.34 -0.69
C ILE A 28 -3.36 21.61 -0.77
N GLU A 29 -3.21 22.53 0.19
CA GLU A 29 -3.87 23.84 0.17
C GLU A 29 -3.52 24.61 -1.10
N GLU A 30 -2.23 24.74 -1.42
CA GLU A 30 -1.79 25.45 -2.62
C GLU A 30 -2.36 24.85 -3.92
N MET A 31 -2.40 23.51 -4.02
CA MET A 31 -2.96 22.82 -5.19
C MET A 31 -4.47 22.91 -5.28
N CYS A 32 -5.16 22.70 -4.15
CA CYS A 32 -6.57 22.31 -4.14
C CYS A 32 -7.51 23.48 -3.82
N THR A 33 -7.06 24.52 -3.09
CA THR A 33 -7.85 25.73 -2.82
C THR A 33 -8.37 26.37 -4.12
N PRO A 34 -7.55 26.59 -5.18
CA PRO A 34 -8.02 27.20 -6.42
C PRO A 34 -9.05 26.37 -7.20
N GLN A 35 -9.19 25.08 -6.87
CA GLN A 35 -10.05 24.14 -7.58
C GLN A 35 -11.38 23.89 -6.87
N GLN A 36 -11.65 24.53 -5.72
CA GLN A 36 -12.87 24.27 -4.95
C GLN A 36 -14.15 24.64 -5.71
N GLU A 37 -14.13 25.74 -6.47
CA GLU A 37 -15.29 26.19 -7.25
C GLU A 37 -15.55 25.27 -8.44
N THR A 38 -14.49 24.79 -9.10
CA THR A 38 -14.62 23.93 -10.29
C THR A 38 -14.85 22.47 -9.94
N ALA A 39 -14.53 22.03 -8.72
CA ALA A 39 -14.82 20.67 -8.24
C ALA A 39 -16.31 20.29 -8.30
N MET A 40 -17.21 21.26 -8.38
CA MET A 40 -18.65 21.04 -8.59
C MET A 40 -18.98 20.54 -10.02
N GLN A 41 -18.08 20.80 -10.98
CA GLN A 41 -18.22 20.42 -12.38
C GLN A 41 -17.53 19.08 -12.60
N ARG A 42 -18.31 18.05 -12.96
CA ARG A 42 -17.84 16.66 -13.06
C ARG A 42 -17.49 16.28 -14.50
N ASP A 43 -16.80 17.16 -15.21
CA ASP A 43 -16.42 16.94 -16.59
C ASP A 43 -14.95 16.46 -16.75
N ALA A 44 -14.62 16.04 -17.97
CA ALA A 44 -13.28 15.57 -18.31
C ALA A 44 -12.22 16.69 -18.29
N ALA A 45 -12.63 17.94 -18.53
CA ALA A 45 -11.72 19.08 -18.53
C ALA A 45 -11.21 19.37 -17.11
N GLU A 46 -12.10 19.32 -16.12
CA GLU A 46 -11.74 19.47 -14.71
C GLU A 46 -10.87 18.33 -14.20
N THR A 47 -11.13 17.09 -14.64
CA THR A 47 -10.26 15.95 -14.30
C THR A 47 -8.84 16.13 -14.88
N ASN A 48 -8.72 16.70 -16.08
CA ASN A 48 -7.43 17.02 -16.68
C ASN A 48 -6.75 18.21 -15.98
N ALA A 49 -7.51 19.22 -15.57
CA ALA A 49 -6.99 20.35 -14.81
C ALA A 49 -6.44 19.90 -13.45
N PHE A 50 -7.18 19.05 -12.74
CA PHE A 50 -6.74 18.43 -11.49
C PHE A 50 -5.43 17.66 -11.71
N ARG A 51 -5.38 16.75 -12.70
CA ARG A 51 -4.13 16.05 -13.05
C ARG A 51 -2.97 17.01 -13.29
N GLY A 52 -3.20 18.04 -14.11
CA GLY A 52 -2.17 19.01 -14.46
C GLY A 52 -1.62 19.72 -13.22
N THR A 53 -2.47 20.09 -12.27
CA THR A 53 -2.04 20.73 -11.03
C THR A 53 -1.21 19.81 -10.15
N TRP A 54 -1.63 18.56 -9.98
CA TRP A 54 -0.89 17.59 -9.16
C TRP A 54 0.46 17.21 -9.81
N ALA A 55 0.51 17.06 -11.13
CA ALA A 55 1.76 16.83 -11.85
C ALA A 55 2.72 18.02 -11.70
N ARG A 56 2.25 19.26 -11.89
CA ARG A 56 3.08 20.46 -11.68
C ARG A 56 3.57 20.61 -10.24
N MET A 57 2.75 20.23 -9.26
CA MET A 57 3.19 20.24 -7.87
C MET A 57 4.28 19.21 -7.63
N ALA A 58 4.30 18.07 -8.33
CA ALA A 58 5.37 17.08 -8.22
C ALA A 58 6.74 17.61 -8.69
N ASP A 59 6.76 18.54 -9.66
CA ASP A 59 7.98 19.15 -10.17
C ASP A 59 8.72 19.97 -9.10
N LYS A 60 7.99 20.65 -8.21
CA LYS A 60 8.57 21.49 -7.15
C LYS A 60 9.46 20.71 -6.17
N PRO A 61 8.99 19.64 -5.47
CA PRO A 61 9.83 18.83 -4.62
C PRO A 61 10.90 18.07 -5.40
N CYS A 62 10.71 17.75 -6.69
CA CYS A 62 11.80 17.21 -7.52
C CYS A 62 12.95 18.20 -7.66
N ALA A 63 12.68 19.46 -8.03
CA ALA A 63 13.73 20.49 -8.14
C ALA A 63 14.47 20.69 -6.81
N LEU A 64 13.74 20.74 -5.69
CA LEU A 64 14.34 20.82 -4.36
C LEU A 64 15.14 19.55 -3.98
N ALA A 65 14.74 18.38 -4.49
CA ALA A 65 15.48 17.13 -4.28
C ALA A 65 16.79 17.12 -5.09
N GLU A 66 16.80 17.71 -6.29
CA GLU A 66 17.99 17.88 -7.11
C GLU A 66 19.00 18.82 -6.45
N GLU A 67 18.55 19.93 -5.86
CA GLU A 67 19.41 20.83 -5.08
C GLU A 67 20.06 20.13 -3.87
N ASP A 68 19.29 19.29 -3.18
CA ASP A 68 19.80 18.46 -2.08
C ASP A 68 20.81 17.44 -2.56
N GLU A 69 20.53 16.77 -3.67
CA GLU A 69 21.43 15.77 -4.26
C GLU A 69 22.76 16.40 -4.69
N ALA A 70 22.70 17.55 -5.38
CA ALA A 70 23.89 18.33 -5.75
C ALA A 70 24.72 18.77 -4.53
N SER A 71 24.08 18.91 -3.38
CA SER A 71 24.73 19.24 -2.11
C SER A 71 25.10 18.03 -1.26
N GLY A 72 24.90 16.79 -1.75
CA GLY A 72 25.17 15.56 -1.00
C GLY A 72 24.19 15.24 0.15
N ARG A 73 23.06 15.94 0.24
CA ARG A 73 22.01 15.74 1.27
C ARG A 73 21.05 14.62 0.86
N LEU A 74 21.56 13.40 0.75
CA LEU A 74 20.85 12.29 0.11
C LEU A 74 19.53 11.89 0.81
N ILE A 75 19.49 11.91 2.15
CA ILE A 75 18.26 11.61 2.91
C ILE A 75 17.16 12.63 2.58
N SER A 76 17.50 13.92 2.65
CA SER A 76 16.58 15.01 2.33
C SER A 76 16.11 14.97 0.88
N SER A 77 17.01 14.64 -0.05
CA SER A 77 16.68 14.44 -1.46
C SER A 77 15.71 13.27 -1.64
N GLY A 78 16.00 12.13 -1.03
CA GLY A 78 15.17 10.93 -1.09
C GLY A 78 13.77 11.15 -0.55
N ASP A 79 13.63 11.83 0.59
CA ASP A 79 12.32 12.20 1.18
C ASP A 79 11.50 13.09 0.24
N LYS A 80 12.16 14.06 -0.43
CA LYS A 80 11.50 14.95 -1.39
C LYS A 80 11.06 14.22 -2.66
N TYR A 81 11.90 13.36 -3.24
CA TYR A 81 11.49 12.49 -4.33
C TYR A 81 10.37 11.53 -3.92
N GLY A 82 10.43 10.96 -2.72
CA GLY A 82 9.39 10.09 -2.18
C GLY A 82 8.02 10.79 -2.13
N ARG A 83 8.02 12.06 -1.70
CA ARG A 83 6.81 12.92 -1.73
C ARG A 83 6.38 13.29 -3.14
N ALA A 84 7.32 13.63 -4.02
CA ALA A 84 7.04 13.93 -5.44
C ALA A 84 6.37 12.74 -6.16
N ALA A 85 6.85 11.52 -5.89
CA ALA A 85 6.26 10.30 -6.42
C ALA A 85 4.78 10.16 -6.04
N THR A 86 4.42 10.50 -4.80
CA THR A 86 3.02 10.48 -4.36
C THR A 86 2.16 11.46 -5.17
N TYR A 87 2.67 12.64 -5.51
CA TYR A 87 1.94 13.60 -6.35
C TYR A 87 1.75 13.11 -7.79
N TYR A 88 2.79 12.54 -8.40
CA TYR A 88 2.68 11.92 -9.72
C TYR A 88 1.69 10.75 -9.74
N LEU A 89 1.71 9.92 -8.68
CA LEU A 89 0.80 8.80 -8.54
C LEU A 89 -0.66 9.27 -8.42
N THR A 90 -0.93 10.30 -7.61
CA THR A 90 -2.28 10.88 -7.50
C THR A 90 -2.73 11.51 -8.83
N ALA A 91 -1.82 12.17 -9.55
CA ALA A 91 -2.11 12.73 -10.88
C ALA A 91 -2.45 11.65 -11.93
N GLU A 92 -1.81 10.47 -11.86
CA GLU A 92 -2.09 9.33 -12.72
C GLU A 92 -3.41 8.63 -12.38
N TRP A 93 -3.71 8.53 -11.08
CA TRP A 93 -4.77 7.69 -10.54
C TRP A 93 -6.16 8.02 -11.11
N LEU A 94 -6.45 9.30 -11.31
CA LEU A 94 -7.76 9.78 -11.77
C LEU A 94 -8.00 9.66 -13.28
N GLN A 95 -7.04 9.13 -14.02
CA GLN A 95 -7.10 9.12 -15.47
C GLN A 95 -7.82 7.87 -16.01
N ALA A 96 -8.62 8.06 -17.05
CA ALA A 96 -9.25 6.96 -17.78
C ALA A 96 -8.21 6.01 -18.41
N HIS A 97 -8.60 4.77 -18.70
CA HIS A 97 -7.76 3.85 -19.46
C HIS A 97 -7.47 4.41 -20.85
N GLY A 98 -6.21 4.38 -21.28
CA GLY A 98 -5.78 4.92 -22.57
C GLY A 98 -5.68 6.44 -22.66
N ALA A 99 -5.88 7.17 -21.55
CA ALA A 99 -5.68 8.62 -21.53
C ALA A 99 -4.25 9.00 -21.96
N GLU A 100 -4.13 10.04 -22.78
CA GLU A 100 -2.85 10.50 -23.33
C GLU A 100 -1.87 10.87 -22.20
N GLY A 101 -0.62 10.44 -22.34
CA GLY A 101 0.44 10.73 -21.37
C GLY A 101 0.32 9.97 -20.04
N ARG A 102 -0.71 9.13 -19.85
CA ARG A 102 -0.93 8.42 -18.57
C ARG A 102 0.17 7.40 -18.29
N LEU A 103 0.61 6.68 -19.32
CA LEU A 103 1.64 5.65 -19.17
C LEU A 103 3.01 6.27 -18.90
N GLU A 104 3.30 7.39 -19.55
CA GLU A 104 4.50 8.21 -19.36
C GLU A 104 4.54 8.76 -17.93
N LEU A 105 3.41 9.29 -17.44
CA LEU A 105 3.26 9.74 -16.07
C LEU A 105 3.46 8.60 -15.06
N TYR A 106 2.94 7.41 -15.35
CA TYR A 106 3.13 6.24 -14.50
C TYR A 106 4.59 5.80 -14.44
N ARG A 107 5.32 5.80 -15.58
CA ARG A 107 6.75 5.50 -15.61
C ARG A 107 7.56 6.53 -14.84
N CYS A 108 7.29 7.82 -15.04
CA CYS A 108 7.91 8.91 -14.29
C CYS A 108 7.71 8.72 -12.78
N PHE A 109 6.50 8.41 -12.35
CA PHE A 109 6.19 8.08 -10.97
C PHE A 109 7.07 6.95 -10.43
N LEU A 110 7.19 5.82 -11.15
CA LEU A 110 8.00 4.67 -10.71
C LEU A 110 9.49 5.04 -10.61
N ASP A 111 10.01 5.82 -11.56
CA ASP A 111 11.40 6.27 -11.57
C ASP A 111 11.70 7.19 -10.37
N VAL A 112 10.83 8.18 -10.13
CA VAL A 112 10.93 9.11 -9.00
C VAL A 112 10.77 8.36 -7.67
N PHE A 113 9.84 7.41 -7.58
CA PHE A 113 9.67 6.56 -6.41
C PHE A 113 10.95 5.76 -6.13
N SER A 114 11.49 5.06 -7.14
CA SER A 114 12.69 4.24 -7.01
C SER A 114 13.92 5.09 -6.64
N ARG A 115 14.05 6.29 -7.19
CA ARG A 115 15.12 7.24 -6.84
C ARG A 115 14.98 7.68 -5.38
N GLY A 116 13.76 8.01 -4.94
CA GLY A 116 13.46 8.34 -3.55
C GLY A 116 13.87 7.25 -2.57
N ILE A 117 13.43 6.00 -2.81
CA ILE A 117 13.81 4.82 -2.02
C ILE A 117 15.33 4.70 -1.89
N ARG A 118 16.05 4.81 -3.01
CA ARG A 118 17.51 4.65 -3.06
C ARG A 118 18.24 5.74 -2.27
N LEU A 119 17.88 7.01 -2.49
CA LEU A 119 18.59 8.15 -1.89
C LEU A 119 18.30 8.28 -0.39
N ALA A 120 17.06 7.99 0.04
CA ALA A 120 16.71 7.95 1.45
C ALA A 120 17.22 6.68 2.17
N GLY A 121 17.75 5.70 1.44
CA GLY A 121 18.19 4.42 2.01
C GLY A 121 17.05 3.61 2.62
N GLU A 122 15.86 3.71 2.04
CA GLU A 122 14.67 3.04 2.57
C GLU A 122 14.81 1.51 2.47
N ASN A 123 14.23 0.78 3.43
CA ASN A 123 14.20 -0.68 3.43
C ASN A 123 13.14 -1.23 2.46
N CYS A 124 13.32 -0.94 1.17
CA CYS A 124 12.40 -1.35 0.11
C CYS A 124 13.20 -1.63 -1.16
N GLU A 125 12.88 -2.72 -1.84
CA GLU A 125 13.53 -3.12 -3.08
C GLU A 125 12.46 -3.53 -4.10
N ARG A 126 12.53 -3.01 -5.32
CA ARG A 126 11.67 -3.52 -6.41
C ARG A 126 12.17 -4.91 -6.81
N VAL A 127 11.24 -5.85 -6.93
CA VAL A 127 11.53 -7.25 -7.23
C VAL A 127 10.68 -7.73 -8.40
N GLU A 128 11.25 -8.64 -9.17
CA GLU A 128 10.57 -9.32 -10.27
C GLU A 128 10.52 -10.81 -9.95
N ILE A 129 9.30 -11.33 -9.78
CA ILE A 129 9.04 -12.71 -9.40
C ILE A 129 8.57 -13.46 -10.66
N PRO A 130 9.27 -14.51 -11.11
CA PRO A 130 8.89 -15.25 -12.31
C PRO A 130 7.50 -15.90 -12.24
N ASP A 131 6.72 -15.82 -13.33
CA ASP A 131 5.44 -16.52 -13.53
C ASP A 131 5.27 -17.00 -14.99
N GLY A 132 5.92 -18.12 -15.31
CA GLY A 132 6.01 -18.60 -16.69
C GLY A 132 6.80 -17.61 -17.55
N ASP A 133 6.25 -17.20 -18.69
CA ASP A 133 6.83 -16.17 -19.57
C ASP A 133 6.53 -14.74 -19.10
N ARG A 134 5.85 -14.59 -17.96
CA ARG A 134 5.50 -13.32 -17.34
C ARG A 134 6.29 -13.09 -16.06
N GLN A 135 6.22 -11.87 -15.57
CA GLN A 135 6.81 -11.46 -14.30
C GLN A 135 5.77 -10.78 -13.41
N ILE A 136 5.81 -11.10 -12.13
CA ILE A 136 5.03 -10.42 -11.10
C ILE A 136 5.94 -9.36 -10.49
N CYS A 137 5.59 -8.11 -10.72
CA CYS A 137 6.34 -6.98 -10.17
C CYS A 137 5.91 -6.70 -8.74
N GLY A 138 6.89 -6.56 -7.86
CA GLY A 138 6.65 -6.41 -6.43
C GLY A 138 7.62 -5.44 -5.75
N LEU A 139 7.34 -5.18 -4.49
CA LEU A 139 8.26 -4.52 -3.55
C LEU A 139 8.56 -5.49 -2.41
N TYR A 140 9.84 -5.63 -2.07
CA TYR A 140 10.31 -6.43 -0.95
C TYR A 140 10.82 -5.53 0.18
N VAL A 141 10.32 -5.77 1.38
CA VAL A 141 10.72 -5.10 2.62
C VAL A 141 11.25 -6.15 3.58
N ARG A 142 12.52 -6.01 3.99
CA ARG A 142 13.18 -6.98 4.87
C ARG A 142 12.66 -6.86 6.31
N ALA A 143 12.64 -7.99 7.03
CA ALA A 143 12.43 -7.99 8.47
C ALA A 143 13.59 -7.26 9.18
N GLY A 144 13.29 -6.45 10.18
CA GLY A 144 14.28 -5.78 11.03
C GLY A 144 14.54 -6.57 12.31
N GLY A 145 15.79 -6.57 12.77
CA GLY A 145 16.18 -7.16 14.06
C GLY A 145 16.12 -8.69 14.12
N VAL A 146 16.07 -9.38 12.96
CA VAL A 146 16.05 -10.84 12.88
C VAL A 146 17.37 -11.34 12.31
N ASN A 147 17.99 -12.32 12.99
CA ASN A 147 19.13 -13.06 12.48
C ASN A 147 18.64 -14.38 11.89
N GLY A 148 18.81 -14.56 10.58
CA GLY A 148 18.37 -15.75 9.86
C GLY A 148 16.92 -15.67 9.37
N PRO A 149 16.21 -16.81 9.24
CA PRO A 149 14.85 -16.86 8.70
C PRO A 149 13.86 -15.93 9.40
N ALA A 150 13.12 -15.14 8.62
CA ALA A 150 12.03 -14.31 9.11
C ALA A 150 10.68 -14.72 8.50
N PRO A 151 9.56 -14.60 9.25
CA PRO A 151 8.23 -14.71 8.67
C PRO A 151 8.01 -13.61 7.62
N ILE A 152 7.19 -13.91 6.60
CA ILE A 152 6.85 -13.00 5.50
C ILE A 152 5.35 -12.91 5.37
N LEU A 153 4.88 -11.69 5.10
CA LEU A 153 3.52 -11.44 4.67
C LEU A 153 3.53 -11.04 3.19
N VAL A 154 2.87 -11.83 2.36
CA VAL A 154 2.54 -11.42 0.99
C VAL A 154 1.30 -10.53 1.03
N GLN A 155 1.47 -9.29 0.60
CA GLN A 155 0.43 -8.26 0.58
C GLN A 155 0.03 -7.97 -0.86
N ILE A 156 -1.27 -7.91 -1.09
CA ILE A 156 -1.84 -7.64 -2.41
C ILE A 156 -2.68 -6.36 -2.31
N ASN A 157 -2.59 -5.53 -3.34
CA ASN A 157 -3.36 -4.30 -3.48
C ASN A 157 -4.81 -4.53 -3.92
N GLY A 158 -5.64 -3.51 -3.71
CA GLY A 158 -7.01 -3.47 -4.18
C GLY A 158 -7.11 -3.02 -5.65
N MET A 159 -8.34 -2.95 -6.17
CA MET A 159 -8.62 -2.64 -7.58
C MET A 159 -8.08 -1.28 -8.05
N GLU A 160 -8.00 -0.31 -7.14
CA GLU A 160 -7.62 1.07 -7.47
C GLU A 160 -6.27 1.48 -6.86
N SER A 161 -5.61 0.62 -6.09
CA SER A 161 -4.31 0.94 -5.48
C SER A 161 -3.15 0.34 -6.26
N THR A 162 -1.91 0.70 -5.91
CA THR A 162 -0.68 0.00 -6.35
C THR A 162 0.13 -0.49 -5.16
N LYS A 163 1.12 -1.33 -5.41
CA LYS A 163 2.09 -1.78 -4.41
C LYS A 163 2.84 -0.62 -3.73
N GLU A 164 3.16 0.44 -4.45
CA GLU A 164 3.81 1.65 -3.90
C GLU A 164 2.88 2.42 -2.96
N MET A 165 1.58 2.53 -3.28
CA MET A 165 0.62 3.15 -2.35
C MET A 165 0.60 2.40 -1.02
N LYS A 166 0.50 1.06 -1.07
CA LYS A 166 0.52 0.24 0.14
C LYS A 166 1.82 0.37 0.91
N TYR A 167 2.94 0.51 0.20
CA TYR A 167 4.22 0.75 0.84
C TYR A 167 4.23 2.08 1.59
N ARG A 168 3.77 3.16 0.96
CA ARG A 168 3.77 4.52 1.54
C ARG A 168 2.82 4.69 2.72
N VAL A 169 1.68 4.00 2.74
CA VAL A 169 0.75 4.00 3.89
C VAL A 169 1.38 3.39 5.16
N GLY A 170 2.46 2.61 5.04
CA GLY A 170 3.30 2.21 6.18
C GLY A 170 3.19 0.79 6.76
N PRO A 171 2.17 -0.06 6.48
CA PRO A 171 2.13 -1.42 7.04
C PRO A 171 3.42 -2.24 6.86
N PRO A 172 4.12 -2.22 5.72
CA PRO A 172 5.37 -2.96 5.57
C PRO A 172 6.47 -2.51 6.54
N ALA A 173 6.62 -1.20 6.77
CA ALA A 173 7.61 -0.66 7.72
C ALA A 173 7.28 -1.06 9.17
N TRP A 174 6.00 -1.08 9.54
CA TRP A 174 5.55 -1.55 10.84
C TRP A 174 5.79 -3.05 11.06
N LEU A 175 5.59 -3.86 10.03
CA LEU A 175 5.87 -5.30 10.06
C LEU A 175 7.38 -5.56 10.15
N ALA A 176 8.19 -4.82 9.40
CA ALA A 176 9.64 -4.92 9.45
C ALA A 176 10.17 -4.68 10.87
N LYS A 177 9.69 -3.65 11.56
CA LYS A 177 10.04 -3.35 12.97
C LYS A 177 9.67 -4.48 13.95
N ARG A 178 8.75 -5.37 13.58
CA ARG A 178 8.29 -6.52 14.37
C ARG A 178 8.93 -7.83 13.91
N GLY A 179 9.97 -7.78 13.08
CA GLY A 179 10.65 -8.95 12.56
C GLY A 179 9.88 -9.70 11.48
N VAL A 180 8.93 -9.06 10.80
CA VAL A 180 8.14 -9.66 9.71
C VAL A 180 8.49 -8.98 8.40
N ALA A 181 8.98 -9.75 7.43
CA ALA A 181 9.25 -9.28 6.07
C ALA A 181 7.93 -9.09 5.30
N SER A 182 7.94 -8.27 4.25
CA SER A 182 6.78 -8.08 3.37
C SER A 182 7.17 -8.21 1.91
N VAL A 183 6.30 -8.85 1.12
CA VAL A 183 6.31 -8.75 -0.34
C VAL A 183 4.99 -8.15 -0.76
N LEU A 184 5.03 -6.97 -1.37
CA LEU A 184 3.87 -6.31 -1.95
C LEU A 184 3.84 -6.61 -3.44
N ILE A 185 2.72 -7.09 -3.97
CA ILE A 185 2.55 -7.34 -5.41
C ILE A 185 1.33 -6.60 -5.94
N ASP A 186 1.44 -6.11 -7.16
CA ASP A 186 0.30 -5.62 -7.93
C ASP A 186 -0.54 -6.81 -8.39
N GLN A 187 -1.85 -6.81 -8.14
CA GLN A 187 -2.76 -7.83 -8.65
C GLN A 187 -3.00 -7.68 -10.16
N PRO A 188 -3.46 -8.73 -10.87
CA PRO A 188 -3.92 -8.59 -12.24
C PRO A 188 -4.98 -7.48 -12.35
N GLY A 189 -4.80 -6.58 -13.31
CA GLY A 189 -5.66 -5.42 -13.53
C GLY A 189 -5.17 -4.11 -12.91
N THR A 190 -4.12 -4.13 -12.08
CA THR A 190 -3.66 -2.93 -11.36
C THR A 190 -2.16 -2.71 -11.49
N GLY A 191 -1.69 -1.54 -11.06
CA GLY A 191 -0.28 -1.12 -11.07
C GLY A 191 0.49 -1.52 -12.33
N GLU A 192 1.71 -2.03 -12.15
CA GLU A 192 2.59 -2.46 -13.25
C GLU A 192 1.99 -3.64 -14.01
N ALA A 193 1.24 -4.51 -13.32
CA ALA A 193 0.69 -5.71 -13.92
C ALA A 193 -0.19 -5.37 -15.14
N SER A 194 -1.11 -4.43 -14.98
CA SER A 194 -1.95 -3.94 -16.08
C SER A 194 -1.23 -2.94 -16.98
N ARG A 195 -0.55 -1.95 -16.38
CA ARG A 195 -0.02 -0.78 -17.12
C ARG A 195 1.20 -1.11 -17.98
N LEU A 196 2.07 -2.01 -17.51
CA LEU A 196 3.34 -2.33 -18.18
C LEU A 196 3.39 -3.75 -18.75
N HIS A 197 2.60 -4.68 -18.21
CA HIS A 197 2.71 -6.11 -18.54
C HIS A 197 1.44 -6.72 -19.14
N GLY A 198 0.40 -5.92 -19.42
CA GLY A 198 -0.83 -6.39 -20.08
C GLY A 198 -1.60 -7.47 -19.29
N MET A 199 -1.36 -7.59 -17.98
CA MET A 199 -2.08 -8.50 -17.11
C MET A 199 -3.37 -7.85 -16.63
N HIS A 200 -4.45 -8.12 -17.34
CA HIS A 200 -5.78 -7.58 -17.04
C HIS A 200 -6.43 -8.25 -15.82
N ALA A 201 -7.45 -7.58 -15.27
CA ALA A 201 -8.23 -8.10 -14.16
C ALA A 201 -8.93 -9.41 -14.55
N VAL A 202 -8.91 -10.37 -13.63
CA VAL A 202 -9.56 -11.68 -13.81
C VAL A 202 -10.44 -12.00 -12.59
N SER A 203 -11.55 -12.71 -12.82
CA SER A 203 -12.56 -12.98 -11.79
C SER A 203 -12.14 -14.08 -10.80
N ASN A 204 -11.18 -14.94 -11.17
CA ASN A 204 -10.74 -16.11 -10.41
C ASN A 204 -9.69 -15.77 -9.34
N SER A 205 -9.99 -14.79 -8.48
CA SER A 205 -9.03 -14.24 -7.52
C SER A 205 -8.43 -15.25 -6.55
N GLU A 206 -9.14 -16.32 -6.20
CA GLU A 206 -8.62 -17.37 -5.33
C GLU A 206 -7.47 -18.17 -5.97
N LEU A 207 -7.53 -18.37 -7.29
CA LEU A 207 -6.56 -19.20 -8.02
C LEU A 207 -5.25 -18.45 -8.23
N TRP A 208 -5.30 -17.28 -8.89
CA TRP A 208 -4.07 -16.53 -9.19
C TRP A 208 -3.41 -16.04 -7.91
N ARG A 209 -4.18 -15.63 -6.89
CA ARG A 209 -3.63 -15.15 -5.63
C ARG A 209 -2.82 -16.24 -4.93
N SER A 210 -3.34 -17.45 -4.85
CA SER A 210 -2.67 -18.57 -4.20
C SER A 210 -1.37 -18.92 -4.95
N ALA A 211 -1.43 -18.97 -6.28
CA ALA A 211 -0.29 -19.24 -7.14
C ALA A 211 0.81 -18.18 -7.02
N TRP A 212 0.44 -16.90 -7.03
CA TRP A 212 1.37 -15.77 -6.93
C TRP A 212 1.97 -15.63 -5.53
N SER A 213 1.17 -15.88 -4.49
CA SER A 213 1.66 -15.90 -3.10
C SER A 213 2.69 -17.01 -2.91
N ALA A 214 2.44 -18.21 -3.46
CA ALA A 214 3.40 -19.30 -3.40
C ALA A 214 4.72 -18.98 -4.13
N ARG A 215 4.64 -18.33 -5.31
CA ARG A 215 5.82 -17.87 -6.06
C ARG A 215 6.60 -16.81 -5.32
N ALA A 216 5.94 -15.81 -4.74
CA ALA A 216 6.57 -14.77 -3.94
C ALA A 216 7.35 -15.38 -2.76
N VAL A 217 6.74 -16.31 -2.05
CA VAL A 217 7.41 -17.04 -0.95
C VAL A 217 8.59 -17.87 -1.48
N SER A 218 8.43 -18.58 -2.60
CA SER A 218 9.50 -19.37 -3.21
C SER A 218 10.68 -18.49 -3.63
N TRP A 219 10.39 -17.37 -4.30
CA TRP A 219 11.37 -16.36 -4.69
C TRP A 219 12.16 -15.90 -3.47
N CYS A 220 11.49 -15.49 -2.39
CA CYS A 220 12.15 -15.08 -1.14
C CYS A 220 13.03 -16.17 -0.52
N ARG A 221 12.72 -17.46 -0.69
CA ARG A 221 13.61 -18.53 -0.21
C ARG A 221 14.91 -18.56 -1.02
N THR A 222 14.80 -18.45 -2.35
CA THR A 222 15.97 -18.53 -3.25
C THR A 222 16.84 -17.28 -3.24
N THR A 223 16.24 -16.09 -3.13
CA THR A 223 16.95 -14.80 -3.18
C THR A 223 17.13 -14.16 -1.80
N GLY A 224 16.30 -14.53 -0.82
CA GLY A 224 16.42 -14.06 0.57
C GLY A 224 17.40 -14.89 1.40
N SER A 225 17.49 -16.21 1.17
CA SER A 225 18.51 -17.06 1.82
C SER A 225 19.93 -16.76 1.33
N THR A 226 20.10 -16.14 0.17
CA THR A 226 21.41 -15.69 -0.32
C THR A 226 21.81 -14.32 0.24
N ARG A 227 20.90 -13.63 0.96
CA ARG A 227 21.16 -12.32 1.60
C ARG A 227 21.03 -12.31 3.13
N ALA A 228 20.44 -13.34 3.74
CA ALA A 228 20.44 -13.55 5.19
C ALA A 228 20.76 -15.02 5.49
N GLY A 229 21.69 -15.24 6.41
CA GLY A 229 22.24 -16.55 6.78
C GLY A 229 21.22 -17.68 6.86
N SER A 230 21.61 -18.81 6.30
CA SER A 230 20.85 -20.05 6.13
C SER A 230 20.00 -20.46 7.35
N GLY A 231 18.70 -20.41 7.17
CA GLY A 231 17.69 -21.13 7.95
C GLY A 231 16.34 -20.89 7.28
N ALA A 232 15.46 -21.89 7.27
CA ALA A 232 14.11 -21.75 6.73
C ALA A 232 13.13 -21.38 7.85
N PRO A 233 12.20 -20.42 7.68
CA PRO A 233 11.19 -20.11 8.68
C PRO A 233 10.11 -21.20 8.73
N THR A 234 9.70 -21.57 9.94
CA THR A 234 8.78 -22.69 10.23
C THR A 234 7.30 -22.28 10.25
N THR A 235 6.95 -21.00 10.09
CA THR A 235 5.55 -20.52 10.06
C THR A 235 5.36 -19.36 9.09
N TRP A 236 4.35 -19.48 8.21
CA TRP A 236 3.97 -18.49 7.21
C TRP A 236 2.47 -18.27 7.26
N THR A 237 2.03 -17.01 7.34
CA THR A 237 0.60 -16.67 7.36
C THR A 237 0.29 -15.81 6.15
N THR A 238 -0.55 -16.30 5.25
CA THR A 238 -1.15 -15.48 4.20
C THR A 238 -2.33 -14.76 4.84
N SER A 239 -2.15 -13.53 5.35
CA SER A 239 -3.31 -12.71 5.70
C SER A 239 -3.75 -11.95 4.45
N CYS A 240 -4.97 -12.21 4.02
CA CYS A 240 -5.64 -11.44 2.98
C CYS A 240 -6.92 -10.89 3.56
N VAL A 241 -7.07 -9.58 3.52
CA VAL A 241 -8.34 -8.93 3.78
C VAL A 241 -9.13 -8.98 2.48
N SER A 242 -9.89 -10.07 2.28
CA SER A 242 -10.92 -10.17 1.24
C SER A 242 -12.16 -10.86 1.83
N PRO A 243 -13.37 -10.35 1.58
CA PRO A 243 -14.59 -10.91 2.17
C PRO A 243 -14.93 -12.33 1.72
N ARG A 244 -14.37 -12.87 0.62
CA ARG A 244 -14.64 -14.26 0.16
C ARG A 244 -13.71 -15.31 0.74
N THR A 245 -12.53 -14.93 1.21
CA THR A 245 -11.50 -15.89 1.64
C THR A 245 -11.65 -16.38 3.07
N SER A 246 -12.51 -15.72 3.87
CA SER A 246 -12.92 -16.24 5.18
C SER A 246 -13.78 -17.49 5.06
N THR A 247 -14.37 -17.77 3.88
CA THR A 247 -15.35 -18.84 3.69
C THR A 247 -14.76 -20.13 3.12
N SER A 248 -13.61 -20.09 2.42
CA SER A 248 -13.03 -21.25 1.71
C SER A 248 -11.83 -21.92 2.38
N MET A 249 -11.27 -21.37 3.47
CA MET A 249 -10.13 -21.95 4.19
C MET A 249 -10.48 -22.97 5.29
N GLY A 250 -11.68 -23.54 5.25
CA GLY A 250 -12.15 -24.56 6.20
C GLY A 250 -12.24 -25.95 5.60
N SER A 251 -11.16 -26.59 5.14
CA SER A 251 -11.20 -28.06 4.92
C SER A 251 -9.88 -28.82 4.73
N SER A 252 -8.70 -28.24 4.45
CA SER A 252 -7.55 -29.08 4.00
C SER A 252 -6.22 -29.01 4.77
N THR A 253 -6.11 -28.33 5.92
CA THR A 253 -4.85 -28.31 6.71
C THR A 253 -5.01 -28.57 8.22
N ALA A 254 -6.14 -29.14 8.65
CA ALA A 254 -6.42 -29.39 10.06
C ALA A 254 -5.64 -30.55 10.72
N SER A 255 -4.79 -31.29 10.00
CA SER A 255 -4.24 -32.56 10.52
C SER A 255 -2.91 -32.48 11.29
N ARG A 256 -2.27 -31.30 11.46
CA ARG A 256 -1.03 -31.19 12.28
C ARG A 256 -0.91 -29.87 13.06
N CYS A 257 -1.93 -29.51 13.85
CA CYS A 257 -1.73 -28.60 14.97
C CYS A 257 -1.66 -29.42 16.26
N ARG A 258 -0.45 -29.60 16.83
CA ARG A 258 -0.32 -30.06 18.21
C ARG A 258 -0.91 -28.99 19.11
N SER A 259 -1.90 -29.38 19.91
CA SER A 259 -2.53 -28.60 20.96
C SER A 259 -1.49 -27.99 21.91
N TRP A 260 -1.49 -26.67 22.04
CA TRP A 260 -0.82 -25.99 23.15
C TRP A 260 -1.77 -25.98 24.36
N SER A 261 -1.48 -26.81 25.35
CA SER A 261 -2.10 -26.75 26.68
C SER A 261 -1.35 -25.71 27.53
N PRO A 262 -2.03 -24.79 28.24
CA PRO A 262 -1.37 -23.84 29.10
C PRO A 262 -1.19 -24.42 30.51
N THR A 263 0.01 -24.87 30.83
CA THR A 263 0.45 -25.09 32.21
C THR A 263 1.83 -24.46 32.40
N ALA A 264 1.87 -23.27 33.00
CA ALA A 264 2.81 -22.89 34.06
C ALA A 264 2.54 -21.45 34.55
N PRO A 265 2.83 -21.13 35.82
CA PRO A 265 2.12 -20.11 36.58
C PRO A 265 2.90 -18.80 36.73
N GLY A 266 2.17 -17.72 37.03
CA GLY A 266 2.71 -16.62 37.82
C GLY A 266 2.93 -15.30 37.11
N ILE A 267 1.85 -14.58 36.77
CA ILE A 267 1.82 -13.11 36.84
C ILE A 267 0.46 -12.69 37.41
N ARG A 268 0.48 -12.08 38.60
CA ARG A 268 -0.70 -11.55 39.30
C ARG A 268 -1.35 -10.45 38.44
N ARG A 269 -2.63 -10.61 38.10
CA ARG A 269 -3.47 -9.50 37.61
C ARG A 269 -3.91 -8.65 38.79
N SER A 270 -3.40 -7.42 38.89
CA SER A 270 -4.01 -6.38 39.74
C SER A 270 -5.34 -5.96 39.14
N ARG A 271 -6.42 -6.12 39.92
CA ARG A 271 -7.76 -5.62 39.60
C ARG A 271 -7.78 -4.11 39.78
N CYS A 272 -8.13 -3.36 38.74
CA CYS A 272 -8.74 -2.04 38.90
C CYS A 272 -10.22 -2.20 38.52
N ALA A 273 -11.09 -1.89 39.47
CA ALA A 273 -12.54 -1.95 39.34
C ALA A 273 -13.05 -0.79 38.46
N GLY A 274 -13.94 -1.10 37.52
CA GLY A 274 -14.80 -0.11 36.86
C GLY A 274 -16.20 -0.16 37.47
N PRO A 275 -16.92 0.98 37.58
CA PRO A 275 -18.27 0.98 38.13
C PRO A 275 -19.31 0.45 37.15
N SER A 276 -20.36 -0.08 37.78
CA SER A 276 -21.50 -0.85 37.33
C SER A 276 -22.38 -0.23 36.23
N ALA A 277 -23.02 -1.14 35.50
CA ALA A 277 -24.05 -0.94 34.50
C ALA A 277 -25.25 -0.11 34.99
N LEU A 278 -25.80 0.70 34.09
CA LEU A 278 -27.20 1.14 34.10
C LEU A 278 -27.80 0.82 32.72
N THR A 279 -28.73 -0.13 32.75
CA THR A 279 -29.67 -0.46 31.69
C THR A 279 -30.72 0.64 31.56
N SER A 280 -31.00 1.11 30.34
CA SER A 280 -32.23 1.85 30.04
C SER A 280 -32.92 1.29 28.79
N ASN A 281 -34.21 1.05 28.96
CA ASN A 281 -35.14 0.42 28.03
C ASN A 281 -35.42 1.34 26.83
N TRP A 282 -35.47 0.74 25.64
CA TRP A 282 -36.09 1.35 24.46
C TRP A 282 -37.59 1.06 24.48
N SER A 283 -38.38 2.07 24.84
CA SER A 283 -39.82 2.08 24.64
C SER A 283 -40.15 2.77 23.31
N THR A 284 -40.92 2.07 22.50
CA THR A 284 -41.59 2.53 21.28
C THR A 284 -42.42 3.80 21.50
N ALA A 285 -42.42 4.70 20.52
CA ALA A 285 -43.48 5.69 20.34
C ALA A 285 -43.82 5.85 18.84
N PRO A 286 -45.07 6.16 18.48
CA PRO A 286 -45.67 5.82 17.19
C PRO A 286 -45.72 6.99 16.19
N SER A 287 -46.00 6.63 14.95
CA SER A 287 -46.40 7.51 13.84
C SER A 287 -47.69 8.29 14.14
N ALA A 288 -47.76 9.56 13.72
CA ALA A 288 -48.85 10.11 12.88
C ALA A 288 -48.64 11.59 12.51
N ASN A 289 -49.12 11.90 11.30
CA ASN A 289 -49.38 13.17 10.61
C ASN A 289 -48.21 14.04 10.15
#